data_AF-A0A818CJY1-F1
#
_entry.id   AF-A0A818CJY1-F1
#
_cell.length_a   1.000
_cell.length_b   1.000
_cell.length_c   1.000
_cell.angle_alpha   90.00
_cell.angle_beta   90.00
_cell.angle_gamma   90.00
#
_symmetry.space_group_name_H-M   'P 1'
#
loop_
_entity.id
_entity.type
_entity.pdbx_description
1 polymer ?
#
loop_
_entity_poly.entity_id
_entity_poly.type
_entity_poly.pdbx_seq_one_letter_code
_entity_poly.pdbx_strand_id
1 'polypeptide(L)'
;MLNPLQCPRAYQAVDHVISEITYTTRKKLTDNDQSMDENKKCLSIVDYDPAQLFVNELRTSYNDQAEFFHDEFGGLTVGVLWKPSTHKHGNIDYVKIIDQWNLLGTGIIKEIRTFPERWC
;
A
#
# COMPACT_ATOMS: atom_id res chain seq x y z
N MET A 1 -2.97 4.13 6.16
CA MET A 1 -3.12 2.67 6.03
C MET A 1 -3.38 2.32 4.58
N LEU A 2 -2.64 1.33 4.09
CA LEU A 2 -2.73 0.77 2.75
C LEU A 2 -3.72 -0.39 2.71
N ASN A 3 -4.24 -0.68 1.52
CA ASN A 3 -5.16 -1.76 1.24
C ASN A 3 -4.40 -3.10 1.24
N PRO A 4 -4.74 -4.06 2.11
CA PRO A 4 -4.05 -5.36 2.17
C PRO A 4 -4.20 -6.22 0.92
N LEU A 5 -5.17 -5.92 0.05
CA LEU A 5 -5.34 -6.60 -1.24
C LEU A 5 -4.33 -6.12 -2.30
N GLN A 6 -3.74 -4.95 -2.08
CA GLN A 6 -2.77 -4.34 -3.00
C GLN A 6 -1.32 -4.51 -2.49
N CYS A 7 -1.09 -4.83 -1.21
CA CYS A 7 0.26 -5.01 -0.68
C CYS A 7 0.69 -6.49 -0.74
N PRO A 8 1.77 -6.85 -1.47
CA PRO A 8 2.32 -8.21 -1.45
C PRO A 8 2.75 -8.60 -0.03
N ARG A 9 2.17 -9.68 0.51
CA ARG A 9 2.50 -10.17 1.86
C ARG A 9 3.61 -11.21 1.79
N ALA A 10 4.83 -10.75 1.47
CA ALA A 10 6.01 -11.61 1.32
C ALA A 10 6.28 -12.48 2.55
N TYR A 11 6.02 -11.96 3.76
CA TYR A 11 6.15 -12.72 5.01
C TYR A 11 5.14 -13.87 5.17
N GLN A 12 4.02 -13.85 4.45
CA GLN A 12 3.01 -14.92 4.44
C GLN A 12 3.23 -15.94 3.31
N ALA A 13 4.24 -15.70 2.45
CA ALA A 13 4.65 -16.64 1.41
C ALA A 13 5.57 -17.76 1.95
N VAL A 14 5.76 -17.82 3.28
CA VAL A 14 6.33 -19.00 3.93
C VAL A 14 5.28 -20.10 3.86
N ASP A 15 5.63 -21.23 3.24
CA ASP A 15 4.77 -22.40 3.14
C ASP A 15 4.41 -22.91 4.55
N HIS A 16 3.31 -22.42 5.11
CA HIS A 16 2.68 -23.08 6.23
C HIS A 16 1.92 -24.28 5.66
N VAL A 17 2.21 -25.48 6.17
CA VAL A 17 1.35 -26.65 5.96
C VAL A 17 0.06 -26.39 6.74
N ILE A 18 -0.85 -25.62 6.14
CA ILE A 18 -2.15 -25.32 6.71
C ILE A 18 -3.09 -26.40 6.19
N SER A 19 -3.44 -27.32 7.09
CA SER A 19 -4.60 -28.18 6.90
C SER A 19 -5.82 -27.29 6.68
N GLU A 20 -6.30 -27.33 5.45
CA GLU A 20 -7.64 -26.88 5.03
C GLU A 20 -7.85 -25.35 4.99
N ILE A 21 -7.63 -24.82 3.78
CA ILE A 21 -8.32 -23.68 3.16
C ILE A 21 -7.97 -22.29 3.74
N THR A 22 -7.02 -21.61 3.09
CA THR A 22 -6.80 -20.16 3.26
C THR A 22 -6.56 -19.43 1.93
N TYR A 23 -6.86 -18.12 2.01
CA TYR A 23 -7.08 -17.05 1.02
C TYR A 23 -6.01 -16.82 -0.06
N THR A 24 -4.93 -17.59 -0.08
CA THR A 24 -3.88 -17.56 -1.11
C THR A 24 -3.88 -18.81 -1.98
N THR A 25 -4.83 -19.71 -1.79
CA THR A 25 -4.93 -20.92 -2.61
C THR A 25 -5.25 -20.48 -4.04
N ARG A 26 -4.22 -20.44 -4.91
CA ARG A 26 -4.40 -20.78 -6.33
C ARG A 26 -5.23 -22.05 -6.30
N LYS A 27 -6.53 -21.94 -6.59
CA LYS A 27 -7.43 -23.08 -6.70
C LYS A 27 -6.65 -24.08 -7.54
N LYS A 28 -6.21 -25.19 -6.95
CA LYS A 28 -5.52 -26.24 -7.69
C LYS A 28 -6.61 -26.70 -8.65
N LEU A 29 -6.51 -26.25 -9.90
CA LEU A 29 -7.44 -26.61 -10.95
C LEU A 29 -7.33 -28.12 -11.05
N THR A 30 -8.26 -28.82 -10.42
CA THR A 30 -8.49 -30.22 -10.74
C THR A 30 -9.05 -30.21 -12.15
N ASP A 31 -8.54 -31.08 -13.01
CA ASP A 31 -8.79 -31.12 -14.46
C ASP A 31 -10.27 -31.18 -14.90
N ASN A 32 -11.22 -31.21 -13.96
CA ASN A 32 -12.66 -31.32 -14.17
C ASN A 32 -13.47 -30.02 -13.99
N ASP A 33 -12.88 -28.88 -13.60
CA ASP A 33 -13.62 -27.60 -13.49
C ASP A 33 -13.65 -26.86 -14.84
N GLN A 34 -14.29 -27.45 -15.86
CA GLN A 34 -14.59 -26.78 -17.13
C GLN A 34 -15.79 -25.82 -16.96
N SER A 35 -15.58 -24.71 -16.26
CA SER A 35 -16.44 -23.51 -16.33
C SER A 35 -15.71 -22.27 -15.82
N MET A 36 -14.46 -22.05 -16.26
CA MET A 36 -13.82 -20.75 -16.08
C MET A 36 -14.21 -19.84 -17.25
N ASP A 37 -15.04 -18.86 -16.95
CA ASP A 37 -15.32 -17.67 -17.75
C ASP A 37 -14.02 -17.13 -18.38
N GLU A 38 -13.86 -17.29 -19.71
CA GLU A 38 -12.63 -16.97 -20.43
C GLU A 38 -12.19 -15.50 -20.25
N ASN A 39 -13.11 -14.63 -19.82
CA ASN A 39 -12.86 -13.22 -19.51
C ASN A 39 -12.15 -12.96 -18.18
N LYS A 40 -11.83 -13.97 -17.37
CA LYS A 40 -11.15 -13.80 -16.07
C LYS A 40 -9.82 -14.56 -15.95
N LYS A 41 -9.04 -14.60 -17.03
CA LYS A 41 -7.61 -14.90 -16.92
C LYS A 41 -6.90 -13.73 -16.24
N CYS A 42 -6.83 -13.77 -14.91
CA CYS A 42 -5.99 -12.86 -14.14
C CYS A 42 -4.52 -13.28 -14.36
N LEU A 43 -3.79 -12.53 -15.18
CA LEU A 43 -2.35 -12.74 -15.35
C LEU A 43 -1.66 -12.35 -14.04
N SER A 44 -0.85 -13.24 -13.48
CA SER A 44 0.01 -12.88 -12.35
C SER A 44 1.08 -11.92 -12.85
N ILE A 45 0.94 -10.64 -12.53
CA ILE A 45 1.98 -9.65 -12.80
C ILE A 45 3.11 -9.94 -11.81
N VAL A 46 4.26 -10.37 -12.34
CA VAL A 46 5.47 -10.64 -11.56
C VAL A 46 6.04 -9.30 -11.08
N ASP A 47 6.51 -9.24 -9.84
CA ASP A 47 7.13 -8.06 -9.20
C ASP A 47 6.27 -6.79 -9.12
N TYR A 48 4.95 -6.92 -9.23
CA TYR A 48 4.05 -5.78 -9.02
C TYR A 48 3.83 -5.54 -7.52
N ASP A 49 4.56 -4.57 -6.97
CA ASP A 49 4.32 -4.01 -5.64
C ASP A 49 3.80 -2.56 -5.74
N PRO A 50 2.47 -2.36 -5.82
CA PRO A 50 1.90 -1.03 -5.92
C PRO A 50 2.12 -0.19 -4.64
N ALA A 51 2.32 -0.83 -3.48
CA ALA A 51 2.62 -0.10 -2.25
C ALA A 51 4.00 0.56 -2.34
N GLN A 52 5.00 -0.18 -2.81
CA GLN A 52 6.35 0.34 -2.99
C GLN A 52 6.39 1.45 -4.06
N LEU A 53 5.69 1.26 -5.19
CA LEU A 53 5.59 2.27 -6.24
C LEU A 53 4.98 3.57 -5.70
N PHE A 54 3.86 3.46 -4.97
CA PHE A 54 3.18 4.60 -4.36
C PHE A 54 4.06 5.35 -3.36
N VAL A 55 4.74 4.63 -2.47
CA VAL A 55 5.65 5.24 -1.48
C VAL A 55 6.84 5.93 -2.16
N ASN A 56 7.39 5.35 -3.22
CA ASN A 56 8.47 5.95 -3.98
C ASN A 56 8.04 7.23 -4.70
N GLU A 57 6.82 7.27 -5.23
CA GLU A 57 6.26 8.48 -5.84
C GLU A 57 6.05 9.59 -4.81
N LEU A 58 5.55 9.25 -3.62
CA LEU A 58 5.43 10.19 -2.50
C LEU A 58 6.80 10.74 -2.08
N ARG A 59 7.79 9.87 -1.91
CA ARG A 59 9.15 10.26 -1.55
C ARG A 59 9.75 11.21 -2.60
N THR A 60 9.59 10.90 -3.88
CA THR A 60 10.15 11.71 -4.97
C THR A 60 9.48 13.08 -5.05
N SER A 61 8.16 13.14 -4.89
CA SER A 61 7.39 14.38 -5.08
C SER A 61 7.38 15.29 -3.86
N TYR A 62 7.49 14.72 -2.65
CA TYR A 62 7.34 15.45 -1.39
C TYR A 62 8.59 15.39 -0.50
N ASN A 63 9.75 14.97 -1.02
CA ASN A 63 11.00 14.89 -0.24
C ASN A 63 11.34 16.20 0.48
N ASP A 64 11.10 17.34 -0.16
CA ASP A 64 11.42 18.64 0.43
C ASP A 64 10.51 18.96 1.63
N GLN A 65 9.33 18.33 1.68
CA GLN A 65 8.30 18.64 2.66
C GLN A 65 8.22 17.64 3.82
N ALA A 66 8.33 16.35 3.50
CA ALA A 66 8.12 15.29 4.45
C ALA A 66 9.02 14.09 4.15
N GLU A 67 9.22 13.27 5.18
CA GLU A 67 9.89 11.99 5.08
C GLU A 67 8.87 10.86 5.30
N PHE A 68 8.97 9.82 4.46
CA PHE A 68 8.00 8.72 4.40
C PHE A 68 8.64 7.41 4.81
N PHE A 69 8.08 6.77 5.84
CA PHE A 69 8.53 5.50 6.40
C PHE A 69 7.53 4.41 6.04
N HIS A 70 8.01 3.31 5.46
CA HIS A 70 7.20 2.16 5.08
C HIS A 70 8.04 0.90 5.25
N ASP A 71 7.41 -0.19 5.67
CA ASP A 71 8.03 -1.50 5.76
C ASP A 71 7.81 -2.27 4.45
N GLU A 72 8.90 -2.43 3.71
CA GLU A 72 8.95 -3.06 2.38
C GLU A 72 8.60 -4.56 2.41
N PHE A 73 8.61 -5.21 3.59
CA PHE A 73 8.34 -6.65 3.69
C PHE A 73 6.86 -7.00 3.90
N GLY A 74 5.95 -6.02 3.80
CA GLY A 74 4.50 -6.23 3.90
C GLY A 74 3.81 -5.34 4.92
N GLY A 75 4.42 -4.22 5.30
CA GLY A 75 3.81 -3.20 6.13
C GLY A 75 2.61 -2.57 5.45
N LEU A 76 1.49 -2.47 6.19
CA LEU A 76 0.26 -1.81 5.71
C LEU A 76 0.19 -0.34 6.11
N THR A 77 1.23 0.19 6.72
CA THR A 77 1.25 1.56 7.26
C THR A 77 2.41 2.32 6.66
N VAL A 78 2.10 3.50 6.15
CA VAL A 78 3.09 4.51 5.78
C VAL A 78 3.05 5.58 6.86
N GLY A 79 4.17 5.78 7.55
CA GLY A 79 4.37 6.88 8.47
C GLY A 79 4.87 8.10 7.70
N VAL A 80 4.37 9.28 8.05
CA VAL A 80 4.79 10.54 7.44
C VAL A 80 5.26 11.50 8.52
N LEU A 81 6.45 12.05 8.34
CA LEU A 81 7.04 13.03 9.24
C LEU A 81 7.30 14.33 8.48
N TRP A 82 6.69 15.43 8.92
CA TRP A 82 6.92 16.75 8.33
C TRP A 82 8.28 17.30 8.74
N LYS A 83 9.05 17.81 7.77
CA LYS A 83 10.35 18.41 8.05
C LYS A 83 10.15 19.77 8.74
N PRO A 84 10.93 20.14 9.77
CA PRO A 84 10.76 21.44 10.46
C PRO A 84 10.89 22.67 9.54
N SER A 85 11.60 22.53 8.43
CA SER A 85 11.80 23.60 7.43
C SER A 85 10.54 23.99 6.67
N THR A 86 9.55 23.10 6.58
CA THR A 86 8.31 23.37 5.83
C THR A 86 7.42 24.37 6.53
N HIS A 87 7.30 24.24 7.86
CA HIS A 87 6.52 25.14 8.69
C HIS A 87 7.06 26.58 8.65
N LYS A 88 8.34 26.78 8.31
CA LYS A 88 8.97 28.10 8.25
C LYS A 88 8.59 28.89 7.00
N HIS A 89 8.18 28.23 5.91
CA HIS A 89 7.95 28.86 4.60
C HIS A 89 6.50 29.28 4.33
N GLY A 90 5.58 29.04 5.25
CA GLY A 90 4.17 29.43 5.13
C GLY A 90 3.24 28.41 5.76
N ASN A 91 1.96 28.77 5.88
CA ASN A 91 0.92 27.86 6.36
C ASN A 91 0.74 26.73 5.32
N ILE A 92 1.26 25.54 5.61
CA ILE A 92 1.14 24.37 4.75
C ILE A 92 -0.34 23.99 4.70
N ASP A 93 -0.91 23.97 3.50
CA ASP A 93 -2.31 23.58 3.30
C ASP A 93 -2.41 22.05 3.30
N TYR A 94 -2.45 21.47 4.50
CA TYR A 94 -2.52 20.02 4.70
C TYR A 94 -3.71 19.39 3.98
N VAL A 95 -4.83 20.10 3.85
CA VAL A 95 -6.02 19.58 3.18
C VAL A 95 -5.73 19.30 1.71
N LYS A 96 -5.10 20.26 1.01
CA LYS A 96 -4.70 20.07 -0.39
C LYS A 96 -3.72 18.92 -0.58
N ILE A 97 -2.76 18.77 0.34
CA ILE A 97 -1.78 17.68 0.23
C ILE A 97 -2.45 16.33 0.46
N ILE A 98 -3.35 16.24 1.44
CA ILE A 98 -4.12 15.02 1.70
C ILE A 98 -4.99 14.65 0.49
N ASP A 99 -5.62 15.63 -0.17
CA ASP A 99 -6.41 15.40 -1.39
C ASP A 99 -5.54 14.86 -2.54
N GLN A 100 -4.33 15.42 -2.71
CA GLN A 100 -3.37 14.91 -3.70
C GLN A 100 -2.93 13.48 -3.40
N TRP A 101 -2.64 13.16 -2.13
CA TRP A 101 -2.28 11.80 -1.75
C TRP A 101 -3.42 10.83 -1.98
N ASN A 102 -4.67 11.20 -1.66
CA ASN A 102 -5.85 10.40 -1.96
C ASN A 102 -6.00 10.14 -3.46
N LEU A 103 -5.73 11.15 -4.29
CA LEU A 103 -5.77 11.01 -5.75
C LEU A 103 -4.69 10.03 -6.25
N LEU A 104 -3.43 10.24 -5.85
CA LEU A 104 -2.30 9.39 -6.23
C LEU A 104 -2.48 7.94 -5.77
N GLY A 105 -2.97 7.77 -4.54
CA GLY A 105 -3.16 6.47 -3.92
C GLY A 105 -4.54 5.85 -4.15
N THR A 106 -5.27 6.26 -5.19
CA THR A 106 -6.62 5.73 -5.48
C THR A 106 -6.58 4.21 -5.57
N GLY A 107 -7.39 3.53 -4.76
CA GLY A 107 -7.46 2.05 -4.69
C GLY A 107 -6.40 1.38 -3.79
N ILE A 108 -5.32 2.07 -3.46
CA ILE A 108 -4.26 1.62 -2.56
C ILE A 108 -4.47 2.16 -1.14
N ILE A 109 -4.84 3.43 -1.00
CA ILE A 109 -5.08 4.03 0.32
C ILE A 109 -6.41 3.53 0.85
N LYS A 110 -6.37 2.95 2.04
CA LYS A 110 -7.57 2.59 2.80
C LYS A 110 -8.02 3.72 3.73
N GLU A 111 -7.06 4.39 4.36
CA GLU A 111 -7.33 5.41 5.37
C GLU A 111 -6.11 6.30 5.59
N ILE A 112 -6.32 7.60 5.84
CA ILE A 112 -5.28 8.53 6.30
C ILE A 112 -5.67 9.01 7.70
N ARG A 113 -4.77 8.87 8.66
CA ARG A 113 -4.95 9.39 10.03
C ARG A 113 -3.94 10.49 10.26
N THR A 114 -4.42 11.63 10.75
CA THR A 114 -3.56 12.73 11.19
C THR A 114 -3.49 12.72 12.71
N PHE A 115 -2.29 12.86 13.24
CA PHE A 115 -2.07 13.00 14.67
C PHE A 115 -1.69 14.46 14.91
N PRO A 116 -2.52 15.25 15.62
CA PRO A 116 -2.06 16.55 16.08
C PRO A 116 -0.86 16.34 16.99
N GLU A 117 0.17 17.18 16.85
CA GLU A 117 1.35 17.17 17.72
C GLU A 117 0.90 17.26 19.18
N ARG A 118 0.80 16.12 19.86
CA ARG A 118 0.64 16.00 21.30
C ARG A 118 1.60 14.92 21.77
N TRP A 119 2.85 15.33 21.87
CA TRP A 119 3.84 14.67 22.72
C TRP A 119 4.11 15.65 23.85
N CYS A 120 3.25 15.61 24.87
CA CYS A 120 3.51 16.16 26.20
C CYS A 120 3.96 15.00 27.09
#